data_AF-A0AAV9KLZ2-F1
#
_entry.id   AF-A0AAV9KLZ2-F1
#
_cell.length_a   1.000
_cell.length_b   1.000
_cell.length_c   1.000
_cell.angle_alpha   90.00
_cell.angle_beta   90.00
_cell.angle_gamma   90.00
#
_symmetry.space_group_name_H-M   'P 1'
#
loop_
_entity.id
_entity.type
_entity.pdbx_description
1 polymer ?
#
loop_
_entity_poly.entity_id
_entity_poly.type
_entity_poly.pdbx_seq_one_letter_code
_entity_poly.pdbx_strand_id
1 'polypeptide(L)'
;MLKLMLACCKVYISESRNRGALESIEKAAKLFPESPIINKFEDEIYNRVGYTLVSKISPNSSSGSCSLPLKNASFAMVKAAFETIDLQEHCGTHPRLGVVDHICFHPLGTTSLDLVADTAKSLAFEVGSNLKDCSSNLLIWSSTARGKVT
;
A
#
# COMPACT_ATOMS: atom_id res chain seq x y z
N MET A 1 25.14 -17.81 7.40
CA MET A 1 23.82 -17.19 7.67
C MET A 1 23.16 -16.87 6.34
N LEU A 2 21.99 -17.43 6.06
CA LEU A 2 21.15 -16.96 4.95
C LEU A 2 20.72 -15.53 5.26
N LYS A 3 21.08 -14.57 4.41
CA LYS A 3 20.64 -13.18 4.53
C LYS A 3 19.15 -13.10 4.20
N LEU A 4 18.35 -12.65 5.17
CA LEU A 4 16.92 -12.45 4.97
C LEU A 4 16.68 -11.18 4.15
N MET A 5 16.06 -11.34 2.98
CA MET A 5 15.52 -10.22 2.21
C MET A 5 14.05 -10.03 2.59
N LEU A 6 13.77 -8.91 3.24
CA LEU A 6 12.44 -8.52 3.69
C LEU A 6 12.10 -7.14 3.13
N ALA A 7 10.81 -6.86 2.98
CA ALA A 7 10.35 -5.52 2.69
C ALA A 7 9.11 -5.23 3.52
N CYS A 8 8.85 -3.94 3.74
CA CYS A 8 7.67 -3.43 4.41
C CYS A 8 6.92 -2.47 3.48
N CYS A 9 5.60 -2.55 3.49
CA CYS A 9 4.72 -1.57 2.86
C CYS A 9 3.87 -0.90 3.93
N LYS A 10 3.80 0.44 3.91
CA LYS A 10 2.87 1.20 4.75
C LYS A 10 1.81 1.82 3.86
N VAL A 11 0.54 1.54 4.15
CA VAL A 11 -0.62 2.06 3.42
C VAL A 11 -1.41 2.95 4.36
N TYR A 12 -1.58 4.22 3.97
CA TYR A 12 -2.36 5.19 4.73
C TYR A 12 -3.66 5.51 4.02
N ILE A 13 -4.77 5.36 4.72
CA ILE A 13 -6.12 5.50 4.19
C ILE A 13 -6.87 6.53 5.01
N SER A 14 -7.54 7.45 4.32
CA SER A 14 -8.39 8.50 4.87
C SER A 14 -9.72 7.90 5.33
N GLU A 15 -9.69 7.04 6.34
CA GLU A 15 -10.86 6.47 7.02
C GLU A 15 -10.39 5.76 8.29
N SER A 16 -11.12 5.87 9.40
CA SER A 16 -10.88 5.08 10.61
C SER A 16 -12.15 4.75 11.40
N ARG A 17 -13.32 5.22 10.95
CA ARG A 17 -14.62 5.12 11.66
C ARG A 17 -15.56 4.14 10.97
N ASN A 18 -15.55 4.07 9.64
CA ASN A 18 -16.35 3.12 8.86
C ASN A 18 -15.78 1.69 8.97
N ARG A 19 -16.25 0.95 9.98
CA ARG A 19 -15.79 -0.43 10.25
C ARG A 19 -16.00 -1.36 9.05
N GLY A 20 -17.08 -1.21 8.30
CA GLY A 20 -17.35 -2.04 7.12
C GLY A 20 -16.31 -1.86 6.01
N ALA A 21 -15.91 -0.61 5.76
CA ALA A 21 -14.84 -0.31 4.81
C ALA A 21 -13.48 -0.87 5.31
N LEU A 22 -13.14 -0.64 6.59
CA LEU A 22 -11.90 -1.15 7.18
C LEU A 22 -11.81 -2.68 7.10
N GLU A 23 -12.89 -3.39 7.44
CA GLU A 23 -12.96 -4.84 7.33
C GLU A 23 -12.80 -5.34 5.89
N SER A 24 -13.37 -4.63 4.92
CA SER A 24 -13.22 -4.96 3.50
C SER A 24 -11.75 -4.85 3.06
N ILE A 25 -11.08 -3.76 3.46
CA ILE A 25 -9.66 -3.52 3.18
C ILE A 25 -8.78 -4.60 3.82
N GLU A 26 -9.02 -4.93 5.09
CA GLU A 26 -8.28 -5.99 5.78
C GLU A 26 -8.52 -7.37 5.17
N LYS A 27 -9.76 -7.67 4.72
CA LYS A 27 -10.08 -8.91 4.00
C LYS A 27 -9.32 -9.01 2.68
N ALA A 28 -9.18 -7.90 1.94
CA ALA A 28 -8.41 -7.87 0.71
C ALA A 28 -6.94 -8.21 0.94
N ALA A 29 -6.33 -7.71 2.03
CA ALA A 29 -4.96 -8.06 2.40
C ALA A 29 -4.81 -9.54 2.77
N LYS A 30 -5.79 -10.12 3.46
CA LYS A 30 -5.79 -11.54 3.90
C LYS A 30 -5.75 -12.55 2.75
N LEU A 31 -6.11 -12.14 1.53
CA LEU A 31 -5.94 -12.97 0.33
C LEU A 31 -4.47 -13.26 0.00
N PHE A 32 -3.54 -12.51 0.59
CA PHE A 32 -2.10 -12.59 0.34
C PHE A 32 -1.35 -13.00 1.62
N PRO A 33 -1.32 -14.30 1.96
CA PRO A 33 -0.67 -14.79 3.19
C PRO A 33 0.84 -14.52 3.23
N GLU A 34 1.47 -14.28 2.07
CA GLU A 34 2.88 -13.91 1.96
C GLU A 34 3.15 -12.44 2.35
N SER A 35 2.10 -11.62 2.54
CA SER A 35 2.18 -10.21 2.92
C SER A 35 1.24 -9.89 4.08
N PRO A 36 1.45 -10.47 5.28
CA PRO A 36 0.59 -10.21 6.42
C PRO A 36 0.63 -8.75 6.86
N ILE A 37 -0.52 -8.24 7.31
CA ILE A 37 -0.60 -7.01 8.11
C ILE A 37 -0.03 -7.33 9.50
N ILE A 38 1.06 -6.65 9.88
CA ILE A 38 1.69 -6.80 11.19
C ILE A 38 1.33 -5.68 12.17
N ASN A 39 0.83 -4.55 11.65
CA ASN A 39 0.41 -3.43 12.48
C ASN A 39 -0.74 -2.69 11.80
N LYS A 40 -1.68 -2.25 12.63
CA LYS A 40 -2.79 -1.36 12.29
C LYS A 40 -2.77 -0.22 13.31
N PHE A 41 -2.73 1.01 12.82
CA PHE A 41 -2.80 2.21 13.63
C PHE A 41 -4.02 3.01 13.22
N GLU A 42 -5.02 3.08 14.10
CA GLU A 42 -6.28 3.80 13.89
C GLU A 42 -6.27 5.09 14.70
N ASP A 43 -6.58 6.21 14.05
CA ASP A 43 -6.73 7.50 14.70
C ASP A 43 -8.09 8.12 14.31
N GLU A 44 -9.03 8.08 15.26
CA GLU A 44 -10.39 8.57 15.06
C GLU A 44 -10.48 10.09 14.92
N ILE A 45 -9.60 10.85 15.57
CA ILE A 45 -9.59 12.31 15.49
C ILE A 45 -9.10 12.73 14.11
N TYR A 46 -8.02 12.08 13.65
CA TYR A 46 -7.45 12.29 12.33
C TYR A 46 -8.32 11.71 11.21
N ASN A 47 -9.22 10.77 11.56
CA ASN A 47 -10.00 9.95 10.64
C ASN A 47 -9.11 9.29 9.58
N ARG A 48 -8.08 8.59 10.07
CA ARG A 48 -7.03 7.99 9.25
C ARG A 48 -6.55 6.68 9.85
N VAL A 49 -6.36 5.68 9.01
CA VAL A 49 -5.76 4.39 9.39
C VAL A 49 -4.44 4.19 8.65
N GLY A 50 -3.45 3.67 9.37
CA GLY A 50 -2.17 3.22 8.81
C GLY A 50 -2.03 1.72 8.95
N TYR A 51 -1.91 1.00 7.85
CA TYR A 51 -1.58 -0.41 7.81
C TYR A 51 -0.11 -0.62 7.51
N THR A 52 0.51 -1.59 8.16
CA THR A 52 1.89 -2.03 7.90
C THR A 52 1.88 -3.48 7.49
N LEU A 53 2.29 -3.75 6.25
CA LEU A 53 2.46 -5.09 5.69
C LEU A 53 3.95 -5.42 5.60
N VAL A 54 4.31 -6.68 5.77
CA VAL A 54 5.69 -7.15 5.54
C VAL A 54 5.68 -8.40 4.69
N SER A 55 6.73 -8.59 3.89
CA SER A 55 6.88 -9.80 3.09
C SER A 55 8.34 -10.21 2.98
N LYS A 56 8.55 -11.51 2.76
CA LYS A 56 9.84 -12.07 2.35
C LYS A 56 10.00 -11.91 0.85
N ILE A 57 11.19 -11.53 0.43
CA ILE A 57 11.56 -11.50 -0.97
C ILE A 57 12.30 -12.80 -1.27
N SER A 58 11.72 -13.61 -2.16
CA SER A 58 12.43 -14.77 -2.71
C SER A 58 13.19 -14.33 -3.96
N PRO A 59 14.52 -14.43 -4.01
CA PRO A 59 15.28 -14.11 -5.22
C PRO A 59 15.07 -15.11 -6.38
N ASN A 60 14.21 -16.11 -6.20
CA ASN A 60 14.03 -17.19 -7.16
C ASN A 60 12.80 -16.97 -8.04
N SER A 61 12.98 -16.20 -9.11
CA SER A 61 12.24 -16.45 -10.34
C SER A 61 13.19 -16.20 -11.49
N SER A 62 13.38 -17.22 -12.31
CA SER A 62 14.26 -17.32 -13.48
C SER A 62 13.89 -16.36 -14.62
N SER A 63 13.07 -15.36 -14.33
CA SER A 63 12.63 -14.25 -15.16
C SER A 63 12.93 -13.02 -14.33
N GLY A 64 13.75 -12.09 -14.83
CA GLY A 64 14.32 -10.94 -14.08
C GLY A 64 13.33 -9.94 -13.47
N SER A 65 12.08 -10.33 -13.24
CA SER A 65 11.07 -9.61 -12.48
C SER A 65 10.95 -10.23 -11.09
N CYS A 66 11.55 -9.57 -10.10
CA CYS A 66 11.30 -9.87 -8.69
C CYS A 66 9.88 -9.39 -8.35
N SER A 67 8.89 -10.30 -8.33
CA SER A 67 7.56 -9.95 -7.84
C SER A 67 7.61 -9.86 -6.32
N LEU A 68 7.36 -8.67 -5.77
CA LEU A 68 7.12 -8.54 -4.34
C LEU A 68 5.64 -8.84 -4.07
N PRO A 69 5.30 -9.84 -3.25
CA PRO A 69 3.92 -10.11 -2.85
C PRO A 69 3.23 -8.88 -2.25
N LEU A 70 4.02 -7.96 -1.65
CA LEU A 70 3.55 -6.68 -1.14
C LEU A 70 2.82 -5.84 -2.18
N LYS A 71 3.24 -5.87 -3.46
CA LYS A 71 2.61 -5.09 -4.52
C LYS A 71 1.14 -5.50 -4.67
N ASN A 72 0.90 -6.80 -4.84
CA ASN A 72 -0.44 -7.33 -5.09
C ASN A 72 -1.35 -7.15 -3.86
N ALA A 73 -0.82 -7.38 -2.65
CA ALA A 73 -1.56 -7.13 -1.41
C ALA A 73 -1.93 -5.65 -1.26
N SER A 74 -0.97 -4.74 -1.49
CA SER A 74 -1.22 -3.30 -1.42
C SER A 74 -2.23 -2.85 -2.48
N PHE A 75 -2.13 -3.36 -3.71
CA PHE A 75 -3.09 -3.06 -4.78
C PHE A 75 -4.50 -3.51 -4.41
N ALA A 76 -4.66 -4.72 -3.87
CA ALA A 76 -5.97 -5.22 -3.44
C ALA A 76 -6.57 -4.39 -2.31
N MET A 77 -5.77 -3.96 -1.33
CA MET A 77 -6.21 -3.03 -0.29
C MET A 77 -6.63 -1.68 -0.85
N VAL A 78 -5.85 -1.14 -1.79
CA VAL A 78 -6.15 0.13 -2.47
C VAL A 78 -7.47 0.03 -3.23
N LYS A 79 -7.66 -1.04 -4.01
CA LYS A 79 -8.90 -1.30 -4.73
C LYS A 79 -10.10 -1.37 -3.77
N ALA A 80 -9.99 -2.14 -2.70
CA ALA A 80 -11.05 -2.25 -1.69
C ALA A 80 -11.36 -0.91 -1.02
N ALA A 81 -10.34 -0.09 -0.75
CA ALA A 81 -10.51 1.25 -0.18
C ALA A 81 -11.31 2.16 -1.13
N PHE A 82 -10.94 2.22 -2.41
CA PHE A 82 -11.65 3.00 -3.41
C PHE A 82 -13.10 2.53 -3.64
N GLU A 83 -13.37 1.24 -3.49
CA GLU A 83 -14.72 0.67 -3.65
C GLU A 83 -15.64 0.91 -2.44
N THR A 84 -15.08 1.22 -1.25
CA THR A 84 -15.85 1.25 0.00
C THR A 84 -15.86 2.59 0.73
N ILE A 85 -14.97 3.51 0.37
CA ILE A 85 -14.85 4.81 1.03
C ILE A 85 -15.33 5.91 0.09
N ASP A 86 -16.33 6.66 0.55
CA ASP A 86 -16.72 7.92 -0.07
C ASP A 86 -15.93 9.08 0.54
N LEU A 87 -15.11 9.73 -0.29
CA LEU A 87 -14.29 10.85 0.13
C LEU A 87 -15.12 12.10 0.45
N GLN A 88 -16.31 12.26 -0.14
CA GLN A 88 -17.18 13.43 0.05
C GLN A 88 -17.76 13.47 1.47
N GLU A 89 -18.04 12.31 2.04
CA GLU A 89 -18.58 12.17 3.40
C GLU A 89 -17.49 12.21 4.49
N HIS A 90 -16.22 12.18 4.10
CA HIS A 90 -15.14 12.12 5.07
C HIS A 90 -14.83 13.48 5.70
N CYS A 91 -14.78 13.48 7.03
CA CYS A 91 -14.36 14.58 7.87
C CYS A 91 -13.32 14.10 8.90
N GLY A 92 -12.14 14.71 8.92
CA GLY A 92 -11.04 14.42 9.83
C GLY A 92 -10.05 15.58 9.90
N THR A 93 -9.26 15.66 10.97
CA THR A 93 -8.32 16.79 11.17
C THR A 93 -7.00 16.61 10.44
N HIS A 94 -6.70 15.42 9.91
CA HIS A 94 -5.45 15.16 9.21
C HIS A 94 -5.57 15.62 7.74
N PRO A 95 -4.61 16.42 7.23
CA PRO A 95 -4.58 16.79 5.82
C PRO A 95 -4.47 15.54 4.93
N ARG A 96 -5.28 15.50 3.87
CA ARG A 96 -5.40 14.33 2.99
C ARG A 96 -5.44 14.77 1.54
N LEU A 97 -5.09 13.85 0.66
CA LEU A 97 -5.12 14.07 -0.79
C LEU A 97 -6.17 13.20 -1.47
N GLY A 98 -6.40 11.98 -0.99
CA GLY A 98 -7.36 11.05 -1.57
C GLY A 98 -7.84 10.00 -0.56
N VAL A 99 -8.56 8.98 -1.06
CA VAL A 99 -9.02 7.85 -0.25
C VAL A 99 -7.81 7.13 0.36
N VAL A 100 -6.83 6.84 -0.49
CA VAL A 100 -5.51 6.39 -0.06
C VAL A 100 -4.58 7.60 -0.18
N ASP A 101 -4.05 8.07 0.93
CA ASP A 101 -3.20 9.26 0.96
C ASP A 101 -1.80 8.96 0.45
N HIS A 102 -1.24 7.87 0.96
CA HIS A 102 0.16 7.58 0.78
C HIS A 102 0.48 6.10 0.94
N ILE A 103 1.29 5.59 0.03
CA ILE A 103 1.85 4.23 0.10
C ILE A 103 3.37 4.33 0.11
N CYS A 104 4.03 3.71 1.09
CA CYS A 104 5.49 3.67 1.19
C CYS A 104 6.02 2.25 1.16
N PHE A 105 7.06 2.02 0.37
CA PHE A 105 7.85 0.79 0.46
C PHE A 105 9.19 1.06 1.14
N HIS A 106 9.56 0.18 2.07
CA HIS A 106 10.81 0.25 2.84
C HIS A 106 11.57 -1.08 2.71
N PRO A 107 12.87 -1.05 2.37
CA PRO A 107 13.69 -2.26 2.39
C PRO A 107 14.00 -2.64 3.84
N LEU A 108 14.00 -3.95 4.13
CA LEU A 108 14.38 -4.49 5.43
C LEU A 108 15.47 -5.56 5.26
N GLY A 109 16.36 -5.68 6.25
CA GLY A 109 17.47 -6.63 6.19
C GLY A 109 18.43 -6.29 5.06
N THR A 110 18.63 -7.21 4.11
CA THR A 110 19.57 -7.03 3.00
C THR A 110 18.90 -6.67 1.67
N THR A 111 17.63 -6.28 1.70
CA THR A 111 16.89 -5.85 0.52
C THR A 111 17.43 -4.52 -0.02
N SER A 112 17.56 -4.40 -1.33
CA SER A 112 18.02 -3.15 -1.96
C SER A 112 16.91 -2.10 -2.03
N LEU A 113 17.32 -0.82 -1.98
CA LEU A 113 16.43 0.33 -2.17
C LEU A 113 15.83 0.34 -3.58
N ASP A 114 16.60 -0.03 -4.60
CA ASP A 114 16.14 -0.03 -5.99
C ASP A 114 14.99 -1.03 -6.21
N LEU A 115 15.08 -2.21 -5.60
CA LEU A 115 14.04 -3.23 -5.70
C LEU A 115 12.69 -2.75 -5.13
N VAL A 116 12.71 -2.11 -3.96
CA VAL A 116 11.48 -1.55 -3.38
C VAL A 116 10.99 -0.32 -4.13
N ALA A 117 11.89 0.46 -4.74
CA ALA A 117 11.53 1.58 -5.58
C ALA A 117 10.83 1.15 -6.86
N ASP A 118 11.32 0.09 -7.52
CA ASP A 118 10.70 -0.47 -8.71
C ASP A 118 9.35 -1.13 -8.38
N THR A 119 9.23 -1.73 -7.20
CA THR A 119 7.93 -2.21 -6.69
C THR A 119 6.93 -1.07 -6.54
N ALA A 120 7.34 0.06 -5.97
CA ALA A 120 6.48 1.23 -5.82
C ALA A 120 6.05 1.81 -7.18
N LYS A 121 6.98 1.90 -8.15
CA LYS A 121 6.66 2.32 -9.53
C LYS A 121 5.69 1.36 -10.20
N SER A 122 5.89 0.04 -10.03
CA SER A 122 5.01 -0.98 -10.59
C SER A 122 3.61 -0.90 -9.99
N LEU A 123 3.49 -0.73 -8.66
CA LEU A 123 2.20 -0.49 -8.01
C LEU A 123 1.53 0.77 -8.57
N ALA A 124 2.28 1.86 -8.68
CA ALA A 124 1.77 3.13 -9.18
C ALA A 124 1.22 3.02 -10.61
N PHE A 125 1.95 2.33 -11.48
CA PHE A 125 1.49 2.04 -12.83
C PHE A 125 0.21 1.20 -12.84
N GLU A 126 0.13 0.16 -11.99
CA GLU A 126 -1.03 -0.73 -11.93
C GLU A 126 -2.28 -0.02 -11.38
N VAL A 127 -2.13 0.82 -10.35
CA VAL A 127 -3.21 1.66 -9.83
C VAL A 127 -3.69 2.64 -10.90
N GLY A 128 -2.79 3.39 -11.53
CA GLY A 128 -3.17 4.36 -12.57
C GLY A 128 -3.83 3.71 -13.79
N SER A 129 -3.45 2.48 -14.14
CA SER A 129 -3.98 1.77 -15.30
C SER A 129 -5.35 1.13 -15.06
N ASN A 130 -5.58 0.58 -13.86
CA ASN A 130 -6.77 -0.23 -13.56
C ASN A 130 -7.86 0.55 -12.82
N LEU A 131 -7.54 1.65 -12.14
CA LEU A 131 -8.48 2.44 -11.34
C LEU A 131 -8.77 3.80 -12.00
N LYS A 132 -9.12 3.79 -13.29
CA LYS A 132 -9.19 5.00 -14.15
C LYS A 132 -10.14 6.12 -13.66
N ASP A 133 -11.19 5.79 -12.91
CA ASP A 133 -12.10 6.78 -12.29
C ASP A 133 -11.57 7.39 -10.99
N CYS A 134 -10.41 6.95 -10.49
CA CYS A 134 -9.78 7.42 -9.26
C CYS A 134 -8.60 8.37 -9.50
N SER A 135 -8.50 8.96 -10.70
CA SER A 135 -7.37 9.75 -11.20
C SER A 135 -7.13 11.09 -10.48
N SER A 136 -7.82 11.37 -9.38
CA SER A 136 -7.51 12.49 -8.49
C SER A 136 -6.90 12.00 -7.18
N ASN A 137 -5.57 12.09 -7.11
CA ASN A 137 -4.78 12.31 -5.88
C ASN A 137 -4.31 11.11 -5.04
N LEU A 138 -3.84 10.01 -5.65
CA LEU A 138 -3.02 9.02 -4.93
C LEU A 138 -1.52 9.35 -5.00
N LEU A 139 -0.85 9.52 -3.85
CA LEU A 139 0.61 9.57 -3.79
C LEU A 139 1.19 8.18 -3.47
N ILE A 140 2.01 7.64 -4.37
CA ILE A 140 2.79 6.41 -4.12
C ILE A 140 4.26 6.81 -4.07
N TRP A 141 4.91 6.50 -2.96
CA TRP A 141 6.30 6.87 -2.71
C TRP A 141 7.15 5.64 -2.38
N SER A 142 8.40 5.71 -2.76
CA SER A 142 9.46 4.93 -2.14
C SER A 142 10.58 5.88 -1.78
N SER A 143 11.44 5.49 -0.84
CA SER A 143 12.61 6.26 -0.39
C SER A 143 13.55 6.74 -1.52
N THR A 144 13.37 6.26 -2.75
CA THR A 144 14.08 6.73 -3.95
C THR A 144 13.16 7.27 -5.05
N ALA A 145 11.87 6.93 -5.09
CA ALA A 145 10.95 7.36 -6.15
C ALA A 145 10.20 8.64 -5.77
N ARG A 146 10.68 9.77 -6.29
CA ARG A 146 9.87 11.00 -6.43
C ARG A 146 9.05 10.86 -7.71
N GLY A 147 7.74 10.63 -7.59
CA GLY A 147 6.83 10.60 -8.73
C GLY A 147 5.39 10.80 -8.28
N LYS A 148 4.74 11.85 -8.79
CA LYS A 148 3.29 12.04 -8.66
C LYS A 148 2.65 11.23 -9.79
N VAL A 149 1.67 10.37 -9.48
CA VAL A 149 0.83 9.76 -10.52
C VAL A 149 -0.19 10.83 -10.89
N THR A 150 -0.04 11.41 -12.08
CA THR A 150 -0.98 12.34 -12.70
C THR A 150 -1.61 11.68 -13.91
#